data_AF-A0A8T3Q511-F1
#
_entry.id   AF-A0A8T3Q511-F1
#
_cell.length_a   1.000
_cell.length_b   1.000
_cell.length_c   1.000
_cell.angle_alpha   90.00
_cell.angle_beta   90.00
_cell.angle_gamma   90.00
#
_symmetry.space_group_name_H-M   'P 1'
#
loop_
_entity.id
_entity.type
_entity.pdbx_description
1 polymer ?
#
loop_
_entity_poly.entity_id
_entity_poly.type
_entity_poly.pdbx_seq_one_letter_code
_entity_poly.pdbx_strand_id
1 'polypeptide(L)' 'MALNPDGSQERRPIPRSGRIRRCSVRHLSLLPEAGGRRVQVDCLLAGRDHALPLGTMDEARPICNACTATTIWRADEG' A
#
# COMPACT_ATOMS: atom_id res chain seq x y z
N MET A 1 12.67 17.73 -34.39
CA MET A 1 13.16 16.77 -33.37
C MET A 1 11.98 16.33 -32.54
N ALA A 2 11.58 15.06 -32.66
CA ALA A 2 10.55 14.46 -31.81
C ALA A 2 11.24 13.76 -30.63
N LEU A 3 10.87 14.14 -29.40
CA LEU A 3 11.29 13.43 -28.19
C LEU A 3 10.51 12.12 -28.14
N ASN A 4 11.14 11.01 -28.49
CA ASN A 4 10.57 9.69 -28.25
C ASN A 4 10.61 9.43 -26.74
N PRO A 5 9.49 9.08 -26.08
CA PRO A 5 9.52 8.67 -24.69
C PRO A 5 10.07 7.24 -24.60
N ASP A 6 11.39 7.11 -24.71
CA ASP A 6 12.11 5.90 -24.31
C ASP A 6 12.10 5.83 -22.79
N GLY A 7 11.37 4.85 -22.25
CA GLY A 7 11.20 4.75 -20.81
C GLY A 7 10.10 3.79 -20.42
N SER A 8 9.97 2.66 -21.11
CA SER A 8 9.29 1.49 -20.54
C SER A 8 10.16 0.95 -19.40
N GLN A 9 10.19 1.68 -18.28
CA GLN A 9 10.73 1.14 -17.03
C GLN A 9 9.84 -0.03 -16.66
N GLU A 10 10.32 -1.22 -17.02
CA GLU A 10 9.70 -2.49 -16.70
C GLU A 10 9.39 -2.49 -15.20
N ARG A 11 8.09 -2.51 -14.87
CA ARG A 11 7.60 -2.43 -13.48
C ARG A 11 8.02 -3.71 -12.77
N ARG A 12 9.28 -3.78 -12.34
CA ARG A 12 9.78 -4.91 -11.57
C ARG A 12 9.07 -4.93 -10.23
N PRO A 13 8.39 -6.02 -9.87
CA PRO A 13 7.80 -6.13 -8.55
C PRO A 13 8.93 -6.06 -7.52
N ILE A 14 8.88 -5.06 -6.64
CA ILE A 14 9.82 -4.95 -5.54
C ILE A 14 9.54 -6.11 -4.58
N PRO A 15 10.52 -6.99 -4.31
CA PRO A 15 10.34 -8.08 -3.36
C PRO A 15 10.03 -7.47 -2.00
N ARG A 16 8.87 -7.83 -1.44
CA ARG A 16 8.47 -7.42 -0.09
C ARG A 16 8.87 -8.54 0.87
N SER A 17 9.73 -8.25 1.83
CA SER A 17 9.96 -9.16 2.95
C SER A 17 8.63 -9.31 3.70
N GLY A 18 8.16 -10.55 3.95
CA GLY A 18 6.97 -10.84 4.75
C GLY A 18 5.61 -10.81 4.01
N ARG A 19 4.65 -11.63 4.48
CA ARG A 19 3.27 -11.62 4.01
C ARG A 19 2.46 -10.59 4.79
N ILE A 20 1.75 -9.73 4.06
CA ILE A 20 0.75 -8.83 4.62
C ILE A 20 -0.60 -9.20 4.00
N ARG A 21 -1.61 -9.45 4.83
CA ARG A 21 -2.95 -9.87 4.34
C ARG A 21 -3.49 -8.90 3.31
N ARG A 22 -4.18 -9.43 2.30
CA ARG A 22 -4.78 -8.63 1.22
C ARG A 22 -6.08 -7.98 1.70
N CYS A 23 -5.97 -6.74 2.16
CA CYS A 23 -7.08 -5.88 2.53
C CYS A 23 -7.51 -5.00 1.34
N SER A 24 -8.80 -4.93 1.06
CA SER A 24 -9.39 -4.11 -0.03
C SER A 24 -9.47 -2.62 0.29
N VAL A 25 -9.45 -2.25 1.57
CA VAL A 25 -9.54 -0.85 2.04
C VAL A 25 -8.18 -0.27 2.44
N ARG A 26 -7.08 -0.99 2.21
CA ARG A 26 -5.73 -0.47 2.42
C ARG A 26 -5.33 0.37 1.22
N HIS A 27 -5.03 1.63 1.47
CA HIS A 27 -4.53 2.58 0.49
C HIS A 27 -3.02 2.78 0.65
N LEU A 28 -2.32 2.95 -0.47
CA LEU A 28 -0.88 3.20 -0.50
C LEU A 28 -0.63 4.54 -1.19
N SER A 29 0.05 5.43 -0.51
CA SER A 29 0.41 6.75 -1.00
C SER A 29 1.93 6.88 -1.03
N LEU A 30 2.48 7.51 -2.07
CA LEU A 30 3.89 7.90 -2.10
C LEU A 30 3.98 9.37 -1.71
N LEU A 31 4.54 9.63 -0.53
CA LEU A 31 4.71 10.98 -0.01
C LEU A 31 6.13 11.48 -0.33
N PRO A 32 6.31 12.78 -0.63
CA PRO A 32 7.64 13.37 -0.75
C PRO A 32 8.34 13.33 0.61
N GLU A 33 9.60 12.92 0.65
CA GLU A 33 10.46 13.05 1.83
C GLU A 33 11.83 13.60 1.44
N ALA A 34 12.55 14.21 2.38
CA ALA A 34 13.88 14.75 2.11
C ALA A 34 14.81 13.63 1.61
N GLY A 35 15.26 13.73 0.36
CA GLY A 35 16.13 12.73 -0.27
C GLY A 35 15.40 11.54 -0.92
N GLY A 36 14.06 11.54 -1.02
CA GLY A 36 13.36 10.44 -1.67
C GLY A 36 11.83 10.50 -1.64
N ARG A 37 11.22 9.31 -1.59
CA ARG A 37 9.78 9.12 -1.45
C ARG A 37 9.52 8.09 -0.37
N ARG A 38 8.62 8.43 0.55
CA ARG A 38 8.14 7.53 1.59
C ARG A 38 6.86 6.83 1.15
N VAL A 39 6.78 5.54 1.39
CA VAL A 39 5.49 4.83 1.30
C VAL A 39 4.70 5.08 2.58
N GLN A 40 3.51 5.64 2.43
CA GLN A 40 2.50 5.77 3.47
C GLN A 40 1.38 4.77 3.21
N VAL A 41 0.91 4.14 4.27
CA VAL A 41 -0.20 3.21 4.28
C VAL A 41 -1.34 3.82 5.07
N ASP A 42 -2.53 3.84 4.48
CA ASP A 42 -3.75 4.34 5.13
C ASP A 42 -4.84 3.26 5.12
N CYS A 43 -5.58 3.13 6.22
CA CYS A 43 -6.75 2.27 6.32
C CYS A 43 -8.01 3.08 6.03
N LEU A 44 -8.76 2.70 5.00
CA LEU A 44 -9.98 3.37 4.58
C LEU A 44 -11.25 2.67 5.10
N LEU A 45 -11.15 1.87 6.17
CA LEU A 45 -12.30 1.14 6.72
C LEU A 45 -13.43 2.08 7.17
N ALA A 46 -13.08 3.25 7.71
CA ALA A 46 -14.03 4.28 8.12
C ALA A 46 -14.46 5.23 6.96
N GLY A 47 -14.08 4.90 5.72
CA GLY A 47 -14.29 5.75 4.54
C GLY A 47 -13.07 6.61 4.19
N ARG A 48 -13.12 7.23 3.01
CA ARG A 48 -12.00 8.04 2.47
C ARG A 48 -11.76 9.34 3.23
N ASP A 49 -12.82 9.92 3.79
CA ASP A 49 -12.77 11.15 4.59
C ASP A 49 -12.14 10.91 5.98
N HIS A 50 -12.23 9.67 6.47
CA HIS A 50 -11.71 9.25 7.77
C HIS A 50 -10.60 8.21 7.61
N ALA A 51 -9.69 8.47 6.67
CA ALA A 51 -8.52 7.62 6.47
C ALA A 51 -7.66 7.57 7.74
N LEU A 52 -7.41 6.36 8.24
CA LEU A 52 -6.54 6.14 9.41
C LEU A 52 -5.10 5.87 8.93
N PRO A 53 -4.13 6.76 9.18
CA PRO A 53 -2.75 6.52 8.82
C PRO A 53 -2.15 5.39 9.64
N LEU A 54 -1.62 4.36 8.96
CA LEU A 54 -0.94 3.22 9.57
C LEU A 54 0.59 3.32 9.51
N GLY A 55 1.13 4.36 8.87
CA GLY A 55 2.57 4.60 8.72
C GLY A 55 3.16 3.88 7.51
N THR A 56 4.34 3.30 7.65
CA THR A 56 5.03 2.57 6.58
C THR A 56 4.45 1.17 6.34
N MET A 57 4.89 0.50 5.28
CA MET A 57 4.52 -0.89 4.98
C MET A 57 4.97 -1.90 6.06
N ASP A 58 5.98 -1.57 6.84
CA ASP A 58 6.46 -2.40 7.94
C ASP A 58 5.57 -2.21 9.17
N GLU A 59 5.32 -0.96 9.55
CA GLU A 59 4.45 -0.58 10.67
C GLU A 59 3.00 -1.05 10.47
N ALA A 60 2.47 -0.92 9.25
CA ALA A 60 1.11 -1.34 8.94
C ALA A 60 0.91 -2.86 8.96
N ARG A 61 1.99 -3.64 8.90
CA ARG A 61 1.93 -5.10 8.73
C ARG A 61 1.32 -5.86 9.90
N PRO A 62 1.79 -5.70 11.16
CA PRO A 62 1.15 -6.35 12.29
C PRO A 62 -0.32 -5.94 12.43
N ILE A 63 -0.65 -4.68 12.16
CA ILE A 63 -2.02 -4.15 12.22
C ILE A 63 -2.91 -4.83 11.17
N CYS A 64 -2.44 -4.87 9.92
CA CYS A 64 -3.18 -5.51 8.83
C CYS A 64 -3.33 -7.02 9.05
N ASN A 65 -2.32 -7.69 9.60
CA ASN A 65 -2.38 -9.14 9.82
C ASN A 65 -3.29 -9.52 10.99
N ALA A 66 -3.38 -8.66 12.03
CA ALA A 66 -4.27 -8.85 13.18
C ALA A 66 -5.72 -8.37 12.95
N CYS A 67 -5.98 -7.66 11.85
CA CYS A 67 -7.30 -7.10 11.60
C CYS A 67 -8.37 -8.20 11.41
N THR A 68 -9.53 -8.00 12.05
CA THR A 68 -10.63 -8.96 12.11
C THR A 68 -11.86 -8.54 11.29
N ALA A 69 -11.80 -7.42 10.57
CA ALA A 69 -12.91 -6.93 9.77
C ALA A 69 -13.23 -7.91 8.63
N THR A 70 -14.37 -8.59 8.70
CA THR A 70 -14.69 -9.75 7.86
C THR A 70 -15.00 -9.41 6.40
N THR A 71 -15.47 -8.19 6.13
CA THR A 71 -15.94 -7.76 4.80
C THR A 71 -14.84 -7.21 3.88
N ILE A 72 -13.63 -6.98 4.40
CA ILE A 72 -12.55 -6.30 3.67
C ILE A 72 -11.49 -7.23 3.11
N TRP A 73 -11.49 -8.51 3.51
CA TRP A 73 -10.56 -9.52 3.01
C TRP A 73 -10.98 -10.03 1.64
N ARG A 74 -10.02 -10.26 0.76
CA ARG A 74 -10.27 -10.99 -0.49
C ARG A 74 -10.63 -12.44 -0.12
N ALA A 75 -11.71 -12.96 -0.72
CA ALA A 75 -12.20 -14.33 -0.49
C ALA A 75 -11.18 -15.44 -0.85
N ASP A 76 -10.11 -15.09 -1.56
CA ASP A 76 -9.00 -15.98 -1.93
C ASP A 76 -8.02 -16.25 -0.77
N GLU A 77 -8.22 -15.63 0.39
CA GLU A 77 -7.38 -15.80 1.60
C GLU A 77 -8.15 -16.51 2.73
N GLY A 78 -8.96 -17.52 2.35
CA GLY A 78 -9.77 -18.38 3.24
C GLY A 78 -9.27 -19.82 3.29
#